data_AF-A0A9E5UWW0-F1
#
_entry.id   AF-A0A9E5UWW0-F1
#
_cell.length_a   1.000
_cell.length_b   1.000
_cell.length_c   1.000
_cell.angle_alpha   90.00
_cell.angle_beta   90.00
_cell.angle_gamma   90.00
#
_symmetry.space_group_name_H-M   'P 1'
#
loop_
_entity.id
_entity.type
_entity.pdbx_description
1 polymer ?
#
loop_
_entity_poly.entity_id
_entity_poly.type
_entity_poly.pdbx_seq_one_letter_code
_entity_poly.pdbx_strand_id
1 'polypeptide(L)'
;MRLLHLGIAIITVGLLTTEHVRVVGDVDRMNTVFKVTYQLWVWVGLLIPMLIYGLLQQRRYLFALGSVVLLATGLLFPFQAIPARYDDNHSGDYTLDGSRFMDVMTLEQNGWRLHTARDAALARYMRANLPGTPTIAEFYQREYWWNSRISVLTGFPSVIGWANHMRQQYSHLHPEIEQRQNDIRLLYSATDAATILNILRRYQIDYVVVGELERSMMPPRTLDLFYQLRDTGQLTLVYDALFTELFRVEHAQLEDGNRLVSQRE
;
A
#
# COMPACT_ATOMS: atom_id res chain seq x y z
N MET A 1 -22.01 26.51 29.58
CA MET A 1 -21.40 25.51 30.49
C MET A 1 -22.07 24.15 30.41
N ARG A 2 -23.39 24.01 30.63
CA ARG A 2 -24.08 22.69 30.56
C ARG A 2 -23.90 21.95 29.23
N LEU A 3 -24.05 22.65 28.10
CA LEU A 3 -23.84 22.08 26.75
C LEU A 3 -22.38 21.65 26.49
N LEU A 4 -21.41 22.40 27.01
CA LEU A 4 -19.98 22.06 26.90
C LEU A 4 -19.67 20.76 27.66
N HIS A 5 -20.17 20.63 28.90
CA HIS A 5 -19.98 19.41 29.68
C HIS A 5 -20.68 18.20 29.05
N LEU A 6 -21.86 18.40 28.46
CA LEU A 6 -22.55 17.35 27.70
C LEU A 6 -21.72 16.92 26.47
N GLY A 7 -21.17 17.87 25.72
CA GLY A 7 -20.29 17.57 24.58
C GLY A 7 -19.04 16.78 24.98
N ILE A 8 -18.37 17.18 26.06
CA ILE A 8 -17.22 16.45 26.62
C ILE A 8 -17.64 15.02 27.03
N ALA A 9 -18.78 14.87 27.72
CA ALA A 9 -19.26 13.56 28.14
C ALA A 9 -19.56 12.63 26.95
N ILE A 10 -20.21 13.14 25.90
CA ILE A 10 -20.51 12.39 24.67
C ILE A 10 -19.20 11.93 24.01
N ILE A 11 -18.21 12.80 23.90
CA ILE A 11 -16.91 12.45 23.31
C ILE A 11 -16.20 11.38 24.14
N THR A 12 -16.14 11.54 25.47
CA THR A 12 -15.50 10.56 26.35
C THR A 12 -16.18 9.20 26.26
N VAL A 13 -17.52 9.17 26.27
CA VAL A 13 -18.28 7.93 26.07
C VAL A 13 -17.98 7.34 24.69
N GLY A 14 -17.94 8.16 23.64
CA GLY A 14 -17.57 7.72 22.29
C GLY A 14 -16.19 7.06 22.24
N LEU A 15 -15.17 7.69 22.82
CA LEU A 15 -13.79 7.17 22.88
C LEU A 15 -13.73 5.85 23.67
N LEU A 16 -14.35 5.80 24.85
CA LEU A 16 -14.40 4.58 25.67
C LEU A 16 -15.15 3.45 24.96
N THR A 17 -16.23 3.79 24.23
CA THR A 17 -17.00 2.81 23.45
C THR A 17 -16.15 2.28 22.30
N THR A 18 -15.37 3.12 21.61
CA THR A 18 -14.48 2.64 20.54
C THR A 18 -13.40 1.70 21.06
N GLU A 19 -12.83 1.97 22.24
CA GLU A 19 -11.87 1.06 22.88
C GLU A 19 -12.52 -0.25 23.30
N HIS A 20 -13.78 -0.23 23.76
CA HIS A 20 -14.49 -1.45 24.16
C HIS A 20 -14.97 -2.28 22.97
N VAL A 21 -15.37 -1.64 21.88
CA VAL A 21 -15.76 -2.30 20.62
C VAL A 21 -14.54 -2.89 19.90
N ARG A 22 -13.36 -2.32 20.12
CA ARG A 22 -12.09 -2.90 19.69
C ARG A 22 -11.73 -4.06 20.61
N VAL A 23 -12.14 -5.27 20.24
CA VAL A 23 -11.56 -6.47 20.84
C VAL A 23 -10.06 -6.46 20.53
N VAL A 24 -9.21 -6.59 21.55
CA VAL A 24 -7.76 -6.60 21.39
C VAL A 24 -7.37 -7.69 20.37
N GLY A 25 -6.79 -7.27 19.24
CA GLY A 25 -6.40 -8.17 18.14
C GLY A 25 -7.38 -8.24 16.96
N ASP A 26 -8.55 -7.59 17.02
CA ASP A 26 -9.51 -7.54 15.91
C ASP A 26 -9.11 -6.45 14.89
N VAL A 27 -8.34 -6.86 13.88
CA VAL A 27 -7.91 -6.00 12.76
C VAL A 27 -9.08 -5.60 11.87
N ASP A 28 -10.12 -6.42 11.76
CA ASP A 28 -11.26 -6.19 10.85
C ASP A 28 -12.11 -5.01 11.30
N ARG A 29 -12.17 -4.73 12.61
CA ARG A 29 -12.89 -3.58 13.17
C ARG A 29 -12.11 -2.27 13.17
N MET A 30 -10.87 -2.25 12.69
CA MET A 30 -10.05 -1.03 12.75
C MET A 30 -10.65 0.13 11.96
N ASN A 31 -11.41 -0.16 10.90
CA ASN A 31 -12.18 0.86 10.16
C ASN A 31 -13.20 1.59 11.03
N THR A 32 -13.84 0.90 11.99
CA THR A 32 -14.77 1.53 12.95
C THR A 32 -14.02 2.44 13.91
N VAL A 33 -12.90 1.96 14.46
CA VAL A 33 -12.04 2.75 15.34
C VAL A 33 -11.59 4.02 14.63
N PHE A 34 -11.02 3.91 13.43
CA PHE A 34 -10.58 5.06 12.67
C PHE A 34 -11.73 6.03 12.36
N LYS A 35 -12.84 5.55 11.79
CA LYS A 35 -13.94 6.43 11.37
C LYS A 35 -14.60 7.15 12.53
N VAL A 36 -14.72 6.53 13.71
CA VAL A 36 -15.32 7.18 14.88
C VAL A 36 -14.30 8.09 15.57
N THR A 37 -13.11 7.56 15.86
CA THR A 37 -12.10 8.28 16.63
C THR A 37 -11.60 9.53 15.90
N TYR A 38 -11.41 9.48 14.57
CA TYR A 38 -11.02 10.68 13.80
C TYR A 38 -12.05 11.81 13.92
N GLN A 39 -13.34 11.51 13.89
CA GLN A 39 -14.39 12.51 14.03
C GLN A 39 -14.40 13.09 15.45
N LEU A 40 -14.24 12.24 16.46
CA LEU A 40 -14.17 12.68 17.86
C LEU A 40 -12.99 13.61 18.12
N TRP A 41 -11.82 13.36 17.52
CA TRP A 41 -10.66 14.25 17.64
C TRP A 41 -10.90 15.66 17.09
N VAL A 42 -11.65 15.78 15.99
CA VAL A 42 -12.04 17.11 15.46
C VAL A 42 -12.90 17.85 16.48
N TRP A 43 -13.87 17.17 17.09
CA TRP A 43 -14.71 17.77 18.13
C TRP A 43 -13.91 18.16 19.38
N VAL A 44 -12.96 17.32 19.82
CA VAL A 44 -12.04 17.68 20.92
C VAL A 44 -11.29 18.97 20.61
N GLY A 45 -10.73 19.09 19.40
CA GLY A 45 -10.02 20.30 18.95
C GLY A 45 -10.88 21.57 19.03
N LEU A 46 -12.16 21.48 18.67
CA LEU A 46 -13.11 22.60 18.74
C LEU A 46 -13.55 22.95 20.18
N LEU A 47 -13.61 21.96 21.07
CA LEU A 47 -14.05 22.17 22.46
C LEU A 47 -12.96 22.73 23.36
N ILE A 48 -11.67 22.50 23.06
CA ILE A 48 -10.55 23.02 23.88
C ILE A 48 -10.58 24.55 24.01
N PRO A 49 -10.71 25.35 22.93
CA PRO A 49 -10.83 26.81 23.05
C PRO A 49 -12.05 27.26 23.87
N MET A 50 -13.19 26.56 23.73
CA MET A 50 -14.41 26.86 24.49
C MET A 50 -14.22 26.56 25.99
N LEU A 51 -13.51 25.48 26.32
CA LEU A 51 -13.13 25.15 27.69
C LEU A 51 -12.24 26.23 28.29
N ILE A 52 -11.19 26.65 27.58
CA ILE A 52 -10.29 27.72 28.01
C ILE A 52 -11.08 29.01 28.25
N TYR A 53 -11.92 29.43 27.30
CA TYR A 53 -12.78 30.60 27.45
C TYR A 53 -13.69 30.50 28.68
N GLY A 54 -14.31 29.34 28.89
CA GLY A 54 -15.14 29.07 30.06
C GLY A 54 -14.40 29.21 31.39
N LEU A 55 -13.17 28.69 31.47
CA LEU A 55 -12.31 28.79 32.65
C LEU A 55 -11.91 30.25 32.91
N LEU A 56 -11.62 31.03 31.87
CA LEU A 56 -11.32 32.46 31.98
C LEU A 56 -12.53 33.25 32.52
N GLN A 57 -13.74 32.99 32.01
CA GLN A 57 -14.97 33.64 32.51
C GLN A 57 -15.25 33.33 33.98
N GLN A 58 -14.92 32.11 34.43
CA GLN A 58 -15.03 31.69 35.83
C GLN A 58 -13.84 32.16 36.70
N ARG A 59 -12.90 32.94 36.14
CA ARG A 59 -11.66 33.39 36.81
C ARG A 59 -10.79 32.24 37.32
N ARG A 60 -10.90 31.05 36.71
CA ARG A 60 -10.10 29.85 37.02
C ARG A 60 -8.78 29.86 36.23
N TYR A 61 -7.99 30.91 36.42
CA TYR A 61 -6.80 31.19 35.59
C TYR A 61 -5.75 30.07 35.62
N LEU A 62 -5.54 29.42 36.76
CA LEU A 62 -4.58 28.30 36.86
C LEU A 62 -4.98 27.13 35.95
N PHE A 63 -6.27 26.80 35.90
CA PHE A 63 -6.77 25.74 35.02
C PHE A 63 -6.73 26.17 33.56
N ALA A 64 -7.09 27.42 33.25
CA ALA A 64 -6.99 27.95 31.89
C ALA A 64 -5.54 27.93 31.38
N LEU A 65 -4.58 28.35 32.22
CA LEU A 65 -3.15 28.29 31.93
C LEU A 65 -2.69 26.84 31.70
N GLY A 66 -3.08 25.91 32.59
CA GLY A 66 -2.77 24.49 32.41
C GLY A 66 -3.30 23.93 31.08
N SER A 67 -4.54 24.27 30.69
CA SER A 67 -5.11 23.86 29.40
C SER A 67 -4.37 24.46 28.20
N VAL A 68 -3.98 25.74 28.28
CA VAL A 68 -3.18 26.39 27.23
C VAL A 68 -1.81 25.73 27.10
N VAL A 69 -1.14 25.42 28.22
CA VAL A 69 0.15 24.73 28.23
C VAL A 69 0.01 23.34 27.60
N LEU A 70 -1.02 22.56 27.96
CA LEU A 70 -1.27 21.25 27.36
C LEU A 70 -1.51 21.34 25.85
N LEU A 71 -2.31 22.32 25.40
CA LEU A 71 -2.54 22.56 23.98
C LEU A 71 -1.24 22.93 23.26
N ALA A 72 -0.44 23.84 23.84
CA ALA A 72 0.84 24.26 23.28
C ALA A 72 1.82 23.09 23.16
N THR A 73 1.90 22.22 24.19
CA THR A 73 2.70 20.99 24.14
C THR A 73 2.23 20.04 23.04
N GLY A 74 0.92 19.84 22.88
CA GLY A 74 0.37 19.02 21.79
C GLY A 74 0.68 19.58 20.40
N LEU A 75 0.66 20.91 20.26
CA LEU A 75 1.02 21.59 19.01
C LEU A 75 2.50 21.47 18.66
N LEU A 76 3.38 21.02 19.57
CA LEU A 76 4.76 20.69 19.22
C LEU A 76 4.85 19.52 18.23
N PHE A 77 3.86 18.61 18.24
CA PHE A 77 3.85 17.45 17.36
C PHE A 77 3.97 17.82 15.88
N PRO A 78 3.09 18.64 15.27
CA PRO A 78 3.23 19.00 13.85
C PRO A 78 4.56 19.70 13.55
N PHE A 79 5.09 20.54 14.46
CA PHE A 79 6.38 21.20 14.25
C PHE A 79 7.57 20.23 14.25
N GLN A 80 7.51 19.15 15.04
CA GLN A 80 8.58 18.15 15.10
C GLN A 80 8.39 17.03 14.07
N ALA A 81 7.14 16.66 13.80
CA ALA A 81 6.80 15.56 12.90
C ALA A 81 7.04 15.92 11.44
N ILE A 82 6.77 17.16 11.01
CA ILE A 82 6.96 17.55 9.60
C ILE A 82 8.42 17.40 9.15
N PRO A 83 9.43 17.94 9.88
CA PRO A 83 10.84 17.72 9.52
C PRO A 83 11.22 16.24 9.55
N ALA A 84 10.83 15.50 10.59
CA ALA A 84 11.14 14.07 10.69
C ALA A 84 10.57 13.27 9.50
N ARG A 85 9.33 13.56 9.07
CA ARG A 85 8.70 12.90 7.92
C ARG A 85 9.29 13.32 6.59
N TYR A 86 9.77 14.55 6.50
CA TYR A 86 10.52 15.02 5.35
C TYR A 86 11.84 14.28 5.22
N ASP A 87 12.57 14.12 6.32
CA ASP A 87 13.85 13.41 6.35
C ASP A 87 13.70 11.91 6.01
N ASP A 88 12.58 11.29 6.40
CA ASP A 88 12.26 9.89 6.04
C ASP A 88 12.13 9.68 4.51
N ASN A 89 11.70 10.70 3.75
CA ASN A 89 11.40 10.62 2.31
C ASN A 89 11.98 11.83 1.56
N HIS A 90 13.21 12.22 1.88
CA HIS A 90 13.80 13.43 1.37
C HIS A 90 14.31 13.28 -0.08
N SER A 91 13.81 14.11 -0.99
CA SER A 91 14.27 14.19 -2.38
C SER A 91 15.40 15.19 -2.63
N GLY A 92 15.98 15.82 -1.60
CA GLY A 92 16.87 16.99 -1.76
C GLY A 92 16.09 18.30 -1.87
N ASP A 93 15.18 18.37 -2.85
CA ASP A 93 14.39 19.58 -3.15
C ASP A 93 12.94 19.48 -2.65
N TYR A 94 12.36 20.63 -2.29
CA TYR A 94 10.90 20.74 -2.06
C TYR A 94 10.14 20.65 -3.38
N THR A 95 9.17 19.72 -3.46
CA THR A 95 8.36 19.48 -4.67
C THR A 95 6.95 18.98 -4.31
N LEU A 96 6.01 19.16 -5.24
CA LEU A 96 4.69 18.52 -5.19
C LEU A 96 4.67 17.12 -5.84
N ASP A 97 5.77 16.73 -6.49
CA ASP A 97 5.94 15.37 -7.01
C ASP A 97 6.29 14.42 -5.85
N GLY A 98 5.27 13.78 -5.30
CA GLY A 98 5.41 12.82 -4.21
C GLY A 98 6.22 11.57 -4.57
N SER A 99 6.62 11.36 -5.83
CA SER A 99 7.47 10.25 -6.24
C SER A 99 8.96 10.60 -6.31
N ARG A 100 9.33 11.89 -6.20
CA ARG A 100 10.72 12.33 -6.41
C ARG A 100 11.73 11.72 -5.44
N PHE A 101 11.32 11.43 -4.20
CA PHE A 101 12.21 10.82 -3.21
C PHE A 101 12.71 9.44 -3.65
N MET A 102 11.95 8.75 -4.52
CA MET A 102 12.30 7.45 -5.06
C MET A 102 13.53 7.52 -5.98
N ASP A 103 13.82 8.68 -6.59
CA ASP A 103 14.98 8.80 -7.47
C ASP A 103 16.31 8.78 -6.70
N VAL A 104 16.27 9.02 -5.38
CA VAL A 104 17.46 9.09 -4.51
C VAL A 104 17.45 8.04 -3.40
N MET A 105 16.28 7.52 -3.03
CA MET A 105 16.14 6.58 -1.93
C MET A 105 16.71 5.21 -2.29
N THR A 106 17.50 4.67 -1.37
CA THR A 106 17.86 3.26 -1.33
C THR A 106 17.19 2.64 -0.11
N LEU A 107 16.41 1.57 -0.32
CA LEU A 107 15.77 0.84 0.76
C LEU A 107 16.68 -0.31 1.20
N GLU A 108 16.96 -0.39 2.49
CA GLU A 108 17.60 -1.56 3.09
C GLU A 108 16.57 -2.33 3.92
N GLN A 109 16.25 -3.55 3.50
CA GLN A 109 15.26 -4.40 4.16
C GLN A 109 15.75 -5.85 4.17
N ASN A 110 15.93 -6.42 5.36
CA ASN A 110 16.32 -7.83 5.56
C ASN A 110 17.62 -8.25 4.85
N GLY A 111 18.63 -7.38 4.91
CA GLY A 111 19.92 -7.62 4.26
C GLY A 111 19.95 -7.35 2.76
N TRP A 112 18.80 -6.98 2.16
CA TRP A 112 18.69 -6.59 0.77
C TRP A 112 18.75 -5.07 0.64
N ARG A 113 19.41 -4.60 -0.42
CA ARG A 113 19.48 -3.19 -0.79
C ARG A 113 18.78 -3.00 -2.13
N LEU A 114 17.69 -2.24 -2.13
CA LEU A 114 16.86 -1.97 -3.31
C LEU A 114 17.00 -0.51 -3.74
N HIS A 115 17.20 -0.30 -5.03
CA HIS A 115 17.32 1.01 -5.65
C HIS A 115 15.96 1.46 -6.16
N THR A 116 15.26 2.26 -5.35
CA THR A 116 13.87 2.65 -5.64
C THR A 116 13.72 3.47 -6.93
N ALA A 117 14.81 4.07 -7.42
CA ALA A 117 14.87 4.79 -8.68
C ALA A 117 14.54 3.90 -9.90
N ARG A 118 14.78 2.59 -9.79
CA ARG A 118 14.48 1.59 -10.84
C ARG A 118 12.97 1.41 -10.98
N ASP A 119 12.27 1.22 -9.86
CA ASP A 119 10.81 1.14 -9.80
C ASP A 119 10.17 2.47 -10.25
N ALA A 120 10.75 3.62 -9.87
CA ALA A 120 10.27 4.93 -10.29
C ALA A 120 10.39 5.15 -11.81
N ALA A 121 11.50 4.73 -12.41
CA ALA A 121 11.70 4.80 -13.86
C ALA A 121 10.69 3.92 -14.61
N LEU A 122 10.48 2.69 -14.16
CA LEU A 122 9.46 1.80 -14.72
C LEU A 122 8.07 2.42 -14.60
N ALA A 123 7.69 2.94 -13.42
CA ALA A 123 6.38 3.53 -13.22
C ALA A 123 6.14 4.77 -14.10
N ARG A 124 7.17 5.61 -14.30
CA ARG A 124 7.11 6.74 -15.26
C ARG A 124 6.88 6.24 -16.69
N TYR A 125 7.60 5.22 -17.13
CA TYR A 125 7.39 4.60 -18.43
C TYR A 125 5.96 4.07 -18.57
N MET A 126 5.49 3.33 -17.57
CA MET A 126 4.16 2.71 -17.57
C MET A 126 3.04 3.75 -17.69
N ARG A 127 3.08 4.83 -16.89
CA ARG A 127 2.08 5.92 -16.96
C ARG A 127 2.10 6.66 -18.30
N ALA A 128 3.27 6.78 -18.94
CA ALA A 128 3.41 7.51 -20.19
C ALA A 128 3.03 6.69 -21.43
N ASN A 129 3.15 5.35 -21.37
CA ASN A 129 3.09 4.50 -22.57
C ASN A 129 1.98 3.46 -22.54
N LEU A 130 1.45 3.09 -21.37
CA LEU A 130 0.42 2.05 -21.28
C LEU A 130 -0.97 2.67 -21.24
N PRO A 131 -1.86 2.35 -22.20
CA PRO A 131 -3.21 2.88 -22.22
C PRO A 131 -4.12 2.18 -21.21
N GLY A 132 -5.15 2.89 -20.73
CA GLY A 132 -6.18 2.33 -19.87
C GLY A 132 -5.70 2.00 -18.45
N THR A 133 -6.22 0.91 -17.89
CA THR A 133 -5.93 0.45 -16.52
C THR A 133 -5.56 -1.04 -16.52
N PRO A 134 -4.42 -1.42 -17.12
CA PRO A 134 -4.03 -2.81 -17.25
C PRO A 134 -3.78 -3.45 -15.89
N THR A 135 -4.09 -4.74 -15.75
CA THR A 135 -3.79 -5.50 -14.53
C THR A 135 -2.32 -5.88 -14.51
N ILE A 136 -1.63 -5.54 -13.43
CA ILE A 136 -0.21 -5.82 -13.27
C ILE A 136 0.04 -6.93 -12.25
N ALA A 137 1.03 -7.75 -12.53
CA ALA A 137 1.68 -8.62 -11.56
C ALA A 137 2.97 -7.96 -11.07
N GLU A 138 3.08 -7.88 -9.76
CA GLU A 138 4.27 -7.42 -9.04
C GLU A 138 4.44 -8.30 -7.79
N PHE A 139 5.67 -8.50 -7.30
CA PHE A 139 5.89 -9.43 -6.20
C PHE A 139 5.15 -9.01 -4.93
N TYR A 140 4.62 -10.00 -4.21
CA TYR A 140 3.97 -9.81 -2.91
C TYR A 140 4.78 -10.50 -1.78
N GLN A 141 5.14 -9.71 -0.78
CA GLN A 141 5.96 -10.08 0.37
C GLN A 141 5.08 -10.21 1.64
N ARG A 142 5.35 -9.37 2.65
CA ARG A 142 4.58 -9.21 3.88
C ARG A 142 4.25 -7.74 4.10
N GLU A 143 3.32 -7.47 4.98
CA GLU A 143 2.92 -6.10 5.33
C GLU A 143 4.10 -5.26 5.84
N TYR A 144 4.05 -3.96 5.56
CA TYR A 144 5.09 -2.95 5.89
C TYR A 144 6.45 -3.22 5.25
N TRP A 145 6.49 -4.06 4.23
CA TRP A 145 7.63 -4.24 3.35
C TRP A 145 7.37 -3.58 2.00
N TRP A 146 8.42 -3.48 1.18
CA TRP A 146 8.35 -2.82 -0.12
C TRP A 146 7.44 -3.59 -1.10
N ASN A 147 6.14 -3.38 -0.99
CA ASN A 147 5.08 -4.06 -1.76
C ASN A 147 4.17 -3.06 -2.44
N SER A 148 3.46 -3.55 -3.46
CA SER A 148 2.46 -2.78 -4.20
C SER A 148 3.04 -1.47 -4.74
N ARG A 149 4.36 -1.38 -4.90
CA ARG A 149 5.04 -0.12 -5.20
C ARG A 149 4.76 0.30 -6.63
N ILE A 150 4.66 -0.65 -7.55
CA ILE A 150 4.35 -0.32 -8.95
C ILE A 150 2.90 0.13 -9.05
N SER A 151 1.95 -0.59 -8.43
CA SER A 151 0.54 -0.17 -8.40
C SER A 151 0.32 1.17 -7.70
N VAL A 152 1.00 1.43 -6.57
CA VAL A 152 0.94 2.73 -5.88
C VAL A 152 1.48 3.87 -6.75
N LEU A 153 2.59 3.65 -7.46
CA LEU A 153 3.18 4.69 -8.31
C LEU A 153 2.41 4.91 -9.61
N THR A 154 1.82 3.87 -10.20
CA THR A 154 1.16 3.95 -11.51
C THR A 154 -0.34 4.21 -11.41
N GLY A 155 -0.98 3.82 -10.31
CA GLY A 155 -2.44 3.75 -10.19
C GLY A 155 -3.06 2.53 -10.88
N PHE A 156 -2.26 1.61 -11.44
CA PHE A 156 -2.77 0.41 -12.09
C PHE A 156 -3.19 -0.66 -11.08
N PRO A 157 -4.27 -1.42 -11.37
CA PRO A 157 -4.70 -2.51 -10.50
C PRO A 157 -3.65 -3.61 -10.45
N SER A 158 -3.31 -4.06 -9.24
CA SER A 158 -2.53 -5.29 -9.03
C SER A 158 -3.43 -6.44 -8.56
N VAL A 159 -2.96 -7.67 -8.75
CA VAL A 159 -3.69 -8.88 -8.30
C VAL A 159 -3.94 -8.86 -6.79
N ILE A 160 -2.94 -8.42 -6.03
CA ILE A 160 -2.97 -8.28 -4.58
C ILE A 160 -2.23 -7.00 -4.18
N GLY A 161 -2.97 -6.04 -3.63
CA GLY A 161 -2.40 -4.85 -3.00
C GLY A 161 -1.83 -5.19 -1.61
N TRP A 162 -2.05 -4.28 -0.65
CA TRP A 162 -1.73 -4.52 0.75
C TRP A 162 -2.79 -5.41 1.39
N ALA A 163 -2.46 -6.66 1.69
CA ALA A 163 -3.43 -7.68 2.05
C ALA A 163 -4.16 -7.36 3.37
N ASN A 164 -3.50 -6.77 4.36
CA ASN A 164 -4.18 -6.33 5.59
C ASN A 164 -5.16 -5.19 5.34
N HIS A 165 -4.84 -4.25 4.44
CA HIS A 165 -5.79 -3.20 4.05
C HIS A 165 -6.97 -3.79 3.26
N MET A 166 -6.72 -4.80 2.42
CA MET A 166 -7.78 -5.55 1.75
C MET A 166 -8.68 -6.29 2.75
N ARG A 167 -8.13 -6.93 3.79
CA ARG A 167 -8.92 -7.60 4.84
C ARG A 167 -9.78 -6.61 5.62
N GLN A 168 -9.22 -5.45 5.97
CA GLN A 168 -9.96 -4.38 6.65
C GLN A 168 -11.12 -3.84 5.83
N GLN A 169 -10.94 -3.73 4.51
CA GLN A 169 -11.98 -3.24 3.59
C GLN A 169 -13.00 -4.33 3.22
N TYR A 170 -12.54 -5.58 3.10
CA TYR A 170 -13.31 -6.73 2.63
C TYR A 170 -13.19 -7.90 3.61
N SER A 171 -13.70 -7.72 4.82
CA SER A 171 -13.58 -8.70 5.92
C SER A 171 -14.25 -10.06 5.66
N HIS A 172 -15.06 -10.18 4.61
CA HIS A 172 -15.67 -11.43 4.19
C HIS A 172 -14.88 -12.17 3.11
N LEU A 173 -13.80 -11.57 2.57
CA LEU A 173 -12.99 -12.12 1.47
C LEU A 173 -11.60 -12.56 1.93
N HIS A 174 -11.42 -12.90 3.21
CA HIS A 174 -10.12 -13.35 3.73
C HIS A 174 -9.53 -14.54 2.95
N PRO A 175 -10.30 -15.61 2.64
CA PRO A 175 -9.79 -16.73 1.85
C PRO A 175 -9.32 -16.33 0.45
N GLU A 176 -10.07 -15.46 -0.23
CA GLU A 176 -9.74 -14.97 -1.57
C GLU A 176 -8.50 -14.07 -1.55
N ILE A 177 -8.35 -13.24 -0.52
CA ILE A 177 -7.16 -12.41 -0.32
C ILE A 177 -5.94 -13.30 -0.11
N GLU A 178 -6.05 -14.31 0.75
CA GLU A 178 -4.96 -15.27 1.01
C GLU A 178 -4.60 -16.06 -0.26
N GLN A 179 -5.61 -16.51 -1.02
CA GLN A 179 -5.38 -17.19 -2.30
C GLN A 179 -4.61 -16.29 -3.27
N ARG A 180 -4.96 -15.01 -3.39
CA ARG A 180 -4.26 -14.06 -4.27
C ARG A 180 -2.81 -13.82 -3.84
N GLN A 181 -2.56 -13.75 -2.52
CA GLN A 181 -1.19 -13.68 -1.99
C GLN A 181 -0.38 -14.93 -2.37
N ASN A 182 -0.98 -16.11 -2.22
CA ASN A 182 -0.35 -17.39 -2.57
C ASN A 182 -0.09 -17.50 -4.07
N ASP A 183 -1.05 -17.14 -4.90
CA ASP A 183 -0.91 -17.20 -6.35
C ASP A 183 0.17 -16.25 -6.86
N ILE A 184 0.27 -15.02 -6.34
CA ILE A 184 1.38 -14.13 -6.72
C ILE A 184 2.73 -14.67 -6.24
N ARG A 185 2.83 -15.20 -5.01
CA ARG A 185 4.08 -15.87 -4.60
C ARG A 185 4.43 -17.04 -5.51
N LEU A 186 3.44 -17.82 -5.93
CA LEU A 186 3.62 -18.95 -6.83
C LEU A 186 4.03 -18.50 -8.24
N LEU A 187 3.45 -17.42 -8.78
CA LEU A 187 3.85 -16.83 -10.07
C LEU A 187 5.35 -16.54 -10.14
N TYR A 188 5.91 -16.05 -9.03
CA TYR A 188 7.32 -15.68 -8.89
C TYR A 188 8.22 -16.80 -8.32
N SER A 189 7.69 -18.00 -8.06
CA SER A 189 8.48 -19.14 -7.54
C SER A 189 8.23 -20.48 -8.27
N ALA A 190 7.32 -20.50 -9.24
CA ALA A 190 6.98 -21.70 -10.01
C ALA A 190 8.19 -22.24 -10.79
N THR A 191 8.25 -23.57 -10.90
CA THR A 191 9.31 -24.29 -11.62
C THR A 191 8.85 -24.85 -12.97
N ASP A 192 7.57 -24.65 -13.32
CA ASP A 192 6.95 -25.02 -14.58
C ASP A 192 6.16 -23.85 -15.20
N ALA A 193 6.11 -23.81 -16.52
CA ALA A 193 5.44 -22.74 -17.26
C ALA A 193 3.90 -22.80 -17.14
N ALA A 194 3.32 -23.99 -16.94
CA ALA A 194 1.87 -24.16 -16.90
C ALA A 194 1.25 -23.45 -15.70
N THR A 195 1.92 -23.49 -14.54
CA THR A 195 1.54 -22.76 -13.33
C THR A 195 1.53 -21.25 -13.58
N ILE A 196 2.59 -20.70 -14.18
CA ILE A 196 2.67 -19.27 -14.54
C ILE A 196 1.50 -18.89 -15.45
N LEU A 197 1.31 -19.63 -16.56
CA LEU A 197 0.25 -19.36 -17.54
C LEU A 197 -1.17 -19.49 -16.95
N ASN A 198 -1.37 -20.38 -15.98
CA ASN A 198 -2.66 -20.48 -15.26
C ASN A 198 -2.94 -19.21 -14.47
N ILE A 199 -1.96 -18.73 -13.70
CA ILE A 199 -2.13 -17.51 -12.88
C ILE A 199 -2.33 -16.28 -13.76
N LEU A 200 -1.57 -16.14 -14.85
CA LEU A 200 -1.73 -15.05 -15.82
C LEU A 200 -3.17 -15.00 -16.36
N ARG A 201 -3.73 -16.15 -16.74
CA ARG A 201 -5.13 -16.24 -17.19
C ARG A 201 -6.13 -15.97 -16.08
N ARG A 202 -5.96 -16.59 -14.91
CA ARG A 202 -6.92 -16.51 -13.79
C ARG A 202 -7.19 -15.07 -13.40
N TYR A 203 -6.16 -14.24 -13.37
CA TYR A 203 -6.27 -12.84 -12.95
C TYR A 203 -6.29 -11.85 -14.12
N GLN A 204 -6.29 -12.33 -15.37
CA GLN A 204 -6.24 -11.50 -16.57
C GLN A 204 -5.08 -10.49 -16.47
N ILE A 205 -3.89 -10.98 -16.08
CA ILE A 205 -2.70 -10.14 -15.94
C ILE A 205 -2.27 -9.69 -17.34
N ASP A 206 -2.12 -8.38 -17.53
CA ASP A 206 -1.68 -7.77 -18.78
C ASP A 206 -0.17 -7.52 -18.81
N TYR A 207 0.42 -7.22 -17.64
CA TYR A 207 1.86 -6.99 -17.53
C TYR A 207 2.46 -7.65 -16.29
N VAL A 208 3.64 -8.25 -16.45
CA VAL A 208 4.43 -8.82 -15.35
C VAL A 208 5.70 -8.00 -15.17
N VAL A 209 5.88 -7.48 -13.96
CA VAL A 209 7.10 -6.77 -13.56
C VAL A 209 8.14 -7.81 -13.16
N VAL A 210 9.39 -7.62 -13.60
CA VAL A 210 10.58 -8.37 -13.14
C VAL A 210 11.70 -7.35 -12.84
N GLY A 211 11.64 -6.76 -11.64
CA GLY A 211 12.61 -5.78 -11.15
C GLY A 211 13.63 -6.36 -10.17
N GLU A 212 14.37 -5.48 -9.51
CA GLU A 212 15.38 -5.86 -8.50
C GLU A 212 14.77 -6.67 -7.36
N LEU A 213 13.57 -6.29 -6.90
CA LEU A 213 12.85 -7.01 -5.87
C LEU A 213 12.45 -8.42 -6.35
N GLU A 214 11.76 -8.52 -7.48
CA GLU A 214 11.33 -9.81 -8.03
C GLU A 214 12.52 -10.75 -8.22
N ARG A 215 13.63 -10.27 -8.79
CA ARG A 215 14.83 -11.07 -9.03
C ARG A 215 15.48 -11.57 -7.74
N SER A 216 15.43 -10.79 -6.66
CA SER A 216 15.96 -11.23 -5.36
C SER A 216 15.15 -12.36 -4.72
N MET A 217 13.90 -12.54 -5.14
CA MET A 217 12.96 -13.50 -4.57
C MET A 217 12.72 -14.70 -5.49
N MET A 218 12.90 -14.51 -6.80
CA MET A 218 12.75 -15.55 -7.82
C MET A 218 13.91 -16.56 -7.78
N PRO A 219 13.62 -17.88 -7.79
CA PRO A 219 14.60 -18.88 -8.16
C PRO A 219 15.11 -18.66 -9.60
N PRO A 220 16.38 -18.98 -9.92
CA PRO A 220 16.91 -18.85 -11.28
C PRO A 220 16.05 -19.58 -12.33
N ARG A 221 15.55 -20.77 -11.97
CA ARG A 221 14.64 -21.54 -12.82
C ARG A 221 13.37 -20.77 -13.19
N THR A 222 12.80 -20.02 -12.27
CA THR A 222 11.56 -19.25 -12.52
C THR A 222 11.84 -18.11 -13.49
N LEU A 223 12.97 -17.42 -13.35
CA LEU A 223 13.38 -16.37 -14.28
C LEU A 223 13.58 -16.92 -15.70
N ASP A 224 14.24 -18.08 -15.82
CA ASP A 224 14.42 -18.75 -17.13
C ASP A 224 13.09 -19.06 -17.81
N LEU A 225 12.04 -19.39 -17.04
CA LEU A 225 10.70 -19.63 -17.59
C LEU A 225 10.07 -18.36 -18.17
N PHE A 226 10.28 -17.19 -17.57
CA PHE A 226 9.81 -15.92 -18.16
C PHE A 226 10.50 -15.65 -19.51
N TYR A 227 11.79 -15.94 -19.61
CA TYR A 227 12.51 -15.85 -20.89
C TYR A 227 12.04 -16.89 -21.90
N GLN A 228 11.79 -18.13 -21.46
CA GLN A 228 11.21 -19.15 -22.32
C GLN A 228 9.84 -18.74 -22.86
N LEU A 229 8.95 -18.24 -21.99
CA LEU A 229 7.61 -17.77 -22.36
C LEU A 229 7.67 -16.55 -23.30
N ARG A 230 8.70 -15.71 -23.17
CA ARG A 230 8.98 -14.65 -24.14
C ARG A 230 9.35 -15.26 -25.50
N ASP A 231 10.29 -16.19 -25.50
CA ASP A 231 10.82 -16.78 -26.73
C ASP A 231 9.76 -17.64 -27.46
N THR A 232 8.82 -18.23 -26.72
CA THR A 232 7.69 -18.98 -27.28
C THR A 232 6.45 -18.13 -27.57
N GLY A 233 6.51 -16.81 -27.36
CA GLY A 233 5.51 -15.83 -27.81
C GLY A 233 4.35 -15.55 -26.86
N GLN A 234 4.30 -16.16 -25.68
CA GLN A 234 3.27 -15.86 -24.67
C GLN A 234 3.53 -14.54 -23.94
N LEU A 235 4.78 -14.08 -23.92
CA LEU A 235 5.18 -12.81 -23.34
C LEU A 235 5.95 -11.96 -24.36
N THR A 236 5.77 -10.64 -24.31
CA THR A 236 6.55 -9.68 -25.09
C THR A 236 7.28 -8.75 -24.14
N LEU A 237 8.60 -8.62 -24.27
CA LEU A 237 9.38 -7.64 -23.52
C LEU A 237 9.08 -6.23 -24.06
N VAL A 238 8.50 -5.35 -23.24
CA VAL A 238 8.11 -3.98 -23.65
C VAL A 238 8.95 -2.89 -22.97
N TYR A 239 9.62 -3.22 -21.88
CA TYR A 239 10.57 -2.35 -21.20
C TYR A 239 11.73 -3.18 -20.68
N ASP A 240 12.95 -2.69 -20.92
CA ASP A 240 14.19 -3.24 -20.36
C ASP A 240 15.15 -2.08 -20.11
N ALA A 241 15.23 -1.66 -18.85
CA ALA A 241 16.20 -0.66 -18.42
C ALA A 241 16.42 -0.74 -16.92
N LEU A 242 17.62 -0.34 -16.47
CA LEU A 242 17.97 -0.24 -15.06
C LEU A 242 17.69 -1.55 -14.28
N PHE A 243 18.06 -2.70 -14.86
CA PHE A 243 17.87 -4.02 -14.25
C PHE A 243 16.39 -4.41 -13.99
N THR A 244 15.48 -3.75 -14.69
CA THR A 244 14.03 -3.97 -14.57
C THR A 244 13.45 -4.27 -15.95
N GLU A 245 12.72 -5.38 -16.04
CA GLU A 245 12.02 -5.82 -17.23
C GLU A 245 10.50 -5.76 -17.01
N LEU A 246 9.76 -5.36 -18.04
CA LEU A 246 8.31 -5.44 -18.09
C LEU A 246 7.90 -6.34 -19.24
N PHE A 247 7.20 -7.43 -18.93
CA PHE A 247 6.64 -8.34 -19.91
C PHE A 247 5.16 -8.02 -20.10
N ARG A 248 4.74 -7.78 -21.34
CA ARG A 248 3.33 -7.79 -21.74
C ARG A 248 2.89 -9.23 -21.95
N VAL A 249 1.70 -9.56 -21.48
CA VAL A 249 1.08 -10.87 -21.66
C VAL A 249 0.30 -10.90 -22.98
N GLU A 250 0.61 -11.86 -23.83
CA GLU A 250 -0.08 -12.07 -25.11
C GLU A 250 -1.28 -12.99 -24.91
N HIS A 251 -2.42 -12.44 -24.47
CA HIS A 251 -3.61 -13.21 -24.09
C HIS A 251 -4.09 -14.21 -25.16
N ALA A 252 -3.96 -13.87 -26.46
CA ALA A 252 -4.30 -14.77 -27.56
C ALA A 252 -3.49 -16.09 -27.52
N GLN A 253 -2.21 -16.02 -27.12
CA GLN A 253 -1.32 -17.18 -27.02
C GLN A 253 -1.55 -17.99 -25.74
N LEU A 254 -2.29 -17.44 -24.77
CA LEU A 254 -2.70 -18.17 -23.56
C LEU A 254 -3.89 -19.10 -23.81
N GLU A 255 -4.73 -18.78 -24.79
CA GLU A 255 -5.94 -19.55 -25.13
C GLU A 255 -5.63 -20.75 -26.04
N ASP A 256 -4.71 -20.59 -27.00
CA ASP A 256 -4.37 -21.62 -27.98
C ASP A 256 -3.60 -22.82 -27.39
N GLY A 257 -2.94 -22.65 -26.24
CA GLY A 257 -2.27 -23.74 -25.52
C GLY A 257 -3.22 -24.89 -25.12
N ASN A 258 -4.53 -24.63 -25.04
CA ASN A 258 -5.54 -25.65 -24.72
C ASN A 258 -5.92 -26.51 -25.93
N ARG A 259 -5.76 -26.00 -27.16
CA ARG A 259 -6.08 -26.73 -28.40
C ARG A 259 -5.05 -27.81 -28.74
N LEU A 260 -3.78 -27.61 -28.36
CA LEU A 260 -2.72 -28.58 -28.61
C LEU A 260 -2.73 -29.76 -27.64
N VAL A 261 -3.37 -29.62 -26.46
CA VAL A 261 -3.53 -30.71 -25.50
C VAL A 261 -4.74 -31.58 -25.85
N SER A 262 -5.84 -30.99 -26.32
CA SER A 262 -7.05 -31.76 -26.68
C SER A 262 -6.95 -32.52 -28.02
N GLN A 263 -5.90 -32.33 -28.80
CA GLN A 263 -5.63 -33.10 -30.04
C GLN A 263 -4.63 -34.24 -29.82
N ARG A 264 -4.18 -34.47 -28.57
CA ARG A 264 -3.28 -35.56 -28.19
C ARG A 264 -3.92 -36.59 -27.26
N GLU A 265 -5.23 -36.50 -27.03
CA GLU A 265 -6.07 -37.56 -26.43
C GLU A 265 -6.92 -38.21 -27.53
#